data_AF-A0A0J5GZH0-F1
#
_entry.id   AF-A0A0J5GZH0-F1
#
_cell.length_a   1.000
_cell.length_b   1.000
_cell.length_c   1.000
_cell.angle_alpha   90.00
_cell.angle_beta   90.00
_cell.angle_gamma   90.00
#
_symmetry.space_group_name_H-M   'P 1'
#
loop_
_entity.id
_entity.type
_entity.pdbx_description
1 polymer ?
#
loop_
_entity_poly.entity_id
_entity_poly.type
_entity_poly.pdbx_seq_one_letter_code
_entity_poly.pdbx_strand_id
1 'polypeptide(L)' 'MSKVLKNAINEAREFYIHKLIAEGYFLDQGLLSSYTLSELKKEYTTLITKGRDQGGSKATNRLAEIGDRHHQIGL' A
#
# COMPACT_ATOMS: atom_id res chain seq x y z
N MET A 1 28.82 11.91 -0.13
CA MET A 1 27.63 11.28 0.48
C MET A 1 28.02 10.71 1.83
N SER A 2 27.37 11.12 2.92
CA SER A 2 27.76 10.71 4.29
C SER A 2 27.47 9.22 4.52
N LYS A 3 28.26 8.58 5.40
CA LYS A 3 28.09 7.16 5.76
C LYS A 3 26.69 6.87 6.33
N VAL A 4 26.14 7.82 7.10
CA VAL A 4 24.78 7.77 7.66
C VAL A 4 23.73 7.74 6.56
N LEU A 5 23.83 8.60 5.55
CA LEU A 5 22.87 8.65 4.46
C LEU A 5 22.90 7.36 3.62
N LYS A 6 24.09 6.80 3.38
CA LYS A 6 24.22 5.50 2.70
C LYS A 6 23.57 4.37 3.49
N ASN A 7 23.78 4.32 4.81
CA ASN A 7 23.15 3.32 5.66
C ASN A 7 21.62 3.45 5.65
N ALA A 8 21.09 4.66 5.82
CA ALA A 8 19.65 4.89 5.81
C ALA A 8 19.01 4.48 4.46
N ILE A 9 19.69 4.72 3.34
CA ILE A 9 19.24 4.27 2.01
C ILE A 9 19.24 2.74 1.92
N ASN A 10 20.28 2.07 2.43
CA ASN A 10 20.36 0.61 2.43
C ASN A 10 19.29 -0.02 3.31
N GLU A 11 19.09 0.49 4.54
CA GLU A 11 18.03 0.03 5.44
C GLU A 11 16.64 0.18 4.81
N ALA A 12 16.37 1.30 4.15
CA ALA A 12 15.12 1.50 3.43
C ALA A 12 14.93 0.52 2.26
N ARG A 13 16.01 0.20 1.52
CA ARG A 13 15.96 -0.81 0.45
C ARG A 13 15.63 -2.18 1.01
N GLU A 14 16.34 -2.61 2.05
CA GLU A 14 16.11 -3.92 2.68
C GLU A 14 14.69 -4.06 3.20
N PHE A 15 14.16 -3.00 3.83
CA PHE A 15 12.76 -2.95 4.27
C PHE A 15 11.77 -3.24 3.13
N TYR A 16 11.92 -2.57 1.98
CA TYR A 16 11.01 -2.78 0.84
C TYR A 16 11.16 -4.17 0.24
N ILE A 17 12.38 -4.69 0.08
CA ILE A 17 12.63 -6.04 -0.44
C ILE A 17 11.95 -7.07 0.45
N HIS A 18 12.13 -7.00 1.77
CA HIS A 18 11.49 -7.92 2.71
C HIS A 18 9.96 -7.84 2.65
N LYS A 19 9.39 -6.64 2.53
CA LYS A 19 7.94 -6.48 2.39
C LYS A 19 7.41 -7.08 1.08
N LEU A 20 8.09 -6.85 -0.04
CA LEU A 20 7.69 -7.39 -1.35
C LEU A 20 7.73 -8.94 -1.37
N ILE A 21 8.71 -9.54 -0.71
CA ILE A 21 8.85 -10.99 -0.59
C ILE A 21 7.82 -11.57 0.39
N ALA A 22 7.66 -10.97 1.58
CA ALA A 22 6.76 -11.47 2.62
C ALA A 22 5.29 -11.49 2.18
N GLU A 23 4.89 -10.53 1.36
CA GLU A 23 3.55 -10.45 0.79
C GLU A 23 3.34 -11.42 -0.40
N GLY A 24 4.38 -12.17 -0.79
CA GLY A 24 4.31 -13.23 -1.81
C GLY A 24 4.26 -12.75 -3.26
N TYR A 25 4.42 -11.45 -3.50
CA TYR A 25 4.33 -10.87 -4.85
C TYR A 25 5.60 -11.04 -5.67
N PHE A 26 6.75 -11.22 -5.01
CA PHE A 26 8.03 -11.44 -5.66
C PHE A 26 8.77 -12.60 -5.00
N LEU A 27 9.08 -13.63 -5.80
CA LEU A 27 9.82 -14.81 -5.37
C LEU A 27 11.34 -14.68 -5.58
N ASP A 28 11.77 -13.71 -6.40
CA ASP A 28 13.18 -13.54 -6.76
C ASP A 28 13.80 -12.31 -6.07
N GLN A 29 14.54 -12.57 -5.00
CA GLN A 29 15.27 -11.54 -4.26
C GLN A 29 16.42 -10.92 -5.08
N GLY A 30 16.98 -11.65 -6.05
CA GLY A 30 18.06 -11.18 -6.91
C GLY A 30 17.59 -10.05 -7.83
N LEU A 31 16.41 -10.21 -8.43
CA LEU A 31 15.74 -9.18 -9.23
C LEU A 31 15.48 -7.93 -8.40
N LEU A 32 14.90 -8.07 -7.21
CA LEU A 32 14.63 -6.93 -6.32
C LEU A 32 15.89 -6.22 -5.84
N SER A 33 16.99 -6.94 -5.67
CA SER A 33 18.28 -6.36 -5.27
C SER A 33 18.88 -5.47 -6.36
N SER A 34 18.52 -5.68 -7.63
CA SER A 34 18.94 -4.84 -8.75
C SER A 34 18.19 -3.49 -8.81
N TYR A 35 17.04 -3.37 -8.15
CA TYR A 35 16.19 -2.20 -8.23
C TYR A 35 16.76 -1.02 -7.43
N THR A 36 16.54 0.19 -7.93
CA THR A 36 16.74 1.41 -7.16
C THR A 36 15.70 1.54 -6.04
N LEU A 37 15.99 2.36 -5.04
CA LEU A 37 15.05 2.63 -3.94
C LEU A 37 13.69 3.16 -4.45
N SER A 38 13.71 4.00 -5.49
CA SER A 38 12.50 4.56 -6.11
C SER A 38 11.63 3.48 -6.77
N GLU A 39 12.26 2.50 -7.44
CA GLU A 39 11.57 1.37 -8.06
C GLU A 39 10.95 0.46 -7.00
N LEU A 40 11.72 0.10 -5.95
CA LEU A 40 11.20 -0.68 -4.82
C LEU A 40 9.99 -0.01 -4.16
N LYS A 41 10.07 1.31 -3.95
CA LYS A 41 8.95 2.09 -3.39
C LYS A 41 7.73 2.10 -4.32
N LYS A 42 7.94 2.17 -5.63
CA LYS A 42 6.85 2.15 -6.62
C LYS A 42 6.12 0.82 -6.58
N GLU A 43 6.84 -0.30 -6.65
CA GLU A 43 6.26 -1.64 -6.58
C GLU A 43 5.45 -1.80 -5.29
N TYR A 44 6.04 -1.45 -4.13
CA TYR A 44 5.36 -1.53 -2.85
C TYR A 44 4.09 -0.65 -2.77
N THR A 45 4.13 0.57 -3.32
CA THR A 45 2.96 1.46 -3.36
C THR A 45 1.86 0.89 -4.24
N THR A 46 2.20 0.34 -5.41
CA THR A 46 1.24 -0.34 -6.28
C THR A 46 0.57 -1.52 -5.58
N LEU A 47 1.31 -2.27 -4.74
CA LEU A 47 0.73 -3.34 -3.93
C LEU A 47 -0.24 -2.83 -2.87
N ILE A 48 0.11 -1.79 -2.12
CA ILE A 48 -0.80 -1.19 -1.13
C ILE A 48 -2.09 -0.73 -1.81
N THR A 49 -1.98 -0.09 -2.98
CA THR A 49 -3.14 0.39 -3.73
C THR A 49 -4.00 -0.77 -4.23
N LYS A 50 -3.40 -1.86 -4.74
CA LYS A 50 -4.14 -3.06 -5.18
C LYS A 50 -4.82 -3.80 -4.01
N GLY A 51 -4.13 -3.92 -2.86
CA GLY A 51 -4.71 -4.49 -1.64
C GLY A 51 -5.85 -3.63 -1.08
N ARG A 52 -5.75 -2.30 -1.21
CA ARG A 52 -6.85 -1.37 -0.90
C ARG A 52 -8.00 -1.45 -1.88
N ASP A 53 -7.76 -1.74 -3.15
CA ASP A 53 -8.85 -1.89 -4.12
C ASP A 53 -9.63 -3.19 -3.86
N GLN A 54 -8.92 -4.27 -3.50
CA GLN A 54 -9.54 -5.57 -3.18
C GLN A 54 -10.13 -5.64 -1.76
N GLY A 55 -9.65 -4.83 -0.81
CA GLY A 55 -10.21 -4.69 0.55
C GLY A 55 -11.14 -3.48 0.74
N GLY A 56 -11.16 -2.55 -0.21
CA GLY A 56 -11.86 -1.26 -0.14
C GLY A 56 -13.30 -1.29 -0.61
N SER A 57 -13.75 -2.38 -1.25
CA SER A 57 -15.17 -2.56 -1.59
C SER A 57 -16.05 -2.87 -0.36
N LYS A 58 -15.52 -2.89 0.87
CA LYS A 58 -16.31 -3.07 2.10
C LYS A 58 -16.36 -1.86 3.05
N ALA A 59 -15.68 -0.75 2.77
CA ALA A 59 -15.60 0.38 3.71
C ALA A 59 -16.41 1.63 3.32
N THR A 60 -17.07 1.67 2.17
CA THR A 60 -17.85 2.84 1.73
C THR A 60 -19.29 2.48 1.40
N ASN A 61 -20.04 1.92 2.35
CA ASN A 61 -21.50 1.94 2.24
C ASN A 61 -22.29 1.96 3.55
N ARG A 62 -21.68 2.29 4.70
CA ARG A 62 -22.42 2.42 5.98
C ARG A 62 -22.72 3.86 6.41
N LEU A 63 -22.37 4.87 5.61
CA LEU A 63 -22.63 6.28 5.94
C LEU A 63 -23.65 6.96 5.01
N ALA A 64 -24.14 6.28 3.96
CA ALA A 64 -25.09 6.86 3.00
C ALA A 64 -26.58 6.54 3.31
N GLU A 65 -26.89 5.80 4.37
CA GLU A 65 -28.27 5.33 4.66
C GLU A 65 -28.93 6.01 5.88
N ILE A 66 -28.34 7.09 6.42
CA ILE A 66 -28.94 7.87 7.54
C ILE A 66 -29.55 9.19 7.02
N GLY A 67 -29.53 9.44 5.71
CA GLY A 67 -29.85 10.75 5.12
C GLY A 67 -31.25 10.94 4.53
N ASP A 68 -32.14 9.95 4.53
CA ASP A 68 -33.39 10.06 3.73
C ASP A 68 -34.64 9.42 4.38
N ARG A 69 -34.89 9.69 5.66
CA ARG A 69 -36.21 9.43 6.28
C ARG A 69 -36.75 10.60 7.07
N HIS A 70 -36.79 11.77 6.45
CA HIS A 70 -37.59 12.89 6.96
C HIS A 70 -38.35 13.56 5.84
N HIS A 71 -39.16 12.78 5.14
CA HIS A 71 -40.31 13.29 4.41
C HIS A 71 -41.46 12.32 4.62
N GLN A 72 -42.63 12.87 4.97
CA GLN A 72 -43.93 12.21 4.99
C GLN A 72 -44.31 11.43 6.27
N ILE A 73 -44.73 12.16 7.30
CA ILE A 73 -45.97 11.80 7.98
C ILE A 73 -46.77 13.09 8.14
N GLY A 74 -47.62 13.35 7.15
CA GLY A 74 -48.82 14.13 7.37
C GLY A 74 -49.83 13.23 8.06
N LEU A 75 -50.48 13.78 9.09
CA LEU A 75 -51.91 13.78 9.32
C LEU A 75 -52.19 14.75 10.48
#